data_AF-A0A6N6MSA1-F1
#
_entry.id   AF-A0A6N6MSA1-F1
#
_cell.length_a   1.000
_cell.length_b   1.000
_cell.length_c   1.000
_cell.angle_alpha   90.00
_cell.angle_beta   90.00
_cell.angle_gamma   90.00
#
_symmetry.space_group_name_H-M   'P 1'
#
loop_
_entity.id
_entity.type
_entity.pdbx_description
1 polymer ?
#
loop_
_entity_poly.entity_id
_entity_poly.type
_entity_poly.pdbx_seq_one_letter_code
_entity_poly.pdbx_strand_id
1 'polypeptide(L)' 'MRGTRTEPQEGRITFKGRGLAYRHGRGLVLKVCPLCSQWNAPKAADKGLCGWCAYVPSLKDVEPAT' A
#
# COMPACT_ATOMS: atom_id res chain seq x y z
N MET A 1 13.71 2.92 28.12
CA MET A 1 13.97 2.88 26.67
C MET A 1 12.63 2.96 25.93
N ARG A 2 12.22 4.13 25.42
CA ARG A 2 11.00 4.24 24.61
C ARG A 2 11.38 3.92 23.17
N GLY A 3 11.07 2.70 22.72
CA GLY A 3 11.16 2.38 21.30
C GLY A 3 10.22 3.30 20.53
N THR A 4 10.76 4.10 19.62
CA THR A 4 9.98 4.89 18.68
C THR A 4 9.21 3.91 17.80
N ARG A 5 7.94 3.66 18.13
CA ARG A 5 7.01 3.13 17.13
C ARG A 5 6.95 4.19 16.04
N THR A 6 7.67 3.96 14.94
CA THR A 6 7.46 4.70 13.70
C THR A 6 6.03 4.38 13.29
N GLU A 7 5.08 5.19 13.76
CA GLU A 7 3.72 5.07 13.28
C GLU A 7 3.78 5.29 11.79
N PRO A 8 3.25 4.35 11.01
CA PRO A 8 3.42 4.44 9.59
C PRO A 8 2.66 5.65 9.09
N GLN A 9 3.40 6.52 8.42
CA GLN A 9 2.98 7.84 7.97
C GLN A 9 1.73 7.73 7.08
N GLU A 10 0.71 8.55 7.34
CA GLU A 10 -0.45 8.67 6.46
C GLU A 10 -0.04 9.29 5.12
N GLY A 11 -0.77 8.96 4.05
CA GLY A 11 -0.57 9.56 2.73
C GLY A 11 -0.15 8.57 1.64
N ARG A 12 0.46 9.10 0.57
CA ARG A 12 0.85 8.32 -0.62
C ARG A 12 2.05 7.43 -0.31
N ILE A 13 1.92 6.15 -0.66
CA ILE A 13 2.95 5.14 -0.47
C ILE A 13 3.15 4.30 -1.73
N THR A 14 4.33 3.70 -1.82
CA THR A 14 4.71 2.68 -2.81
C THR A 14 5.18 1.41 -2.10
N PHE A 15 5.47 0.36 -2.87
CA PHE A 15 6.04 -0.89 -2.37
C PHE A 15 7.38 -1.13 -3.05
N LYS A 16 8.48 -0.81 -2.36
CA LYS A 16 9.85 -0.83 -2.92
C LYS A 16 9.94 -0.05 -4.24
N GLY A 17 9.49 1.21 -4.21
CA GLY A 17 9.42 2.09 -5.39
C GLY A 17 8.43 1.70 -6.49
N ARG A 18 7.56 0.70 -6.29
CA ARG A 18 6.58 0.25 -7.30
C ARG A 18 5.13 0.38 -6.82
N GLY A 19 4.22 0.48 -7.79
CA GLY A 19 2.80 0.61 -7.54
C GLY A 19 2.43 1.92 -6.83
N LEU A 20 1.17 2.01 -6.41
CA LEU A 20 0.64 3.19 -5.73
C LEU A 20 -0.45 2.76 -4.75
N ALA A 21 -0.32 3.19 -3.51
CA ALA A 21 -1.38 3.08 -2.51
C ALA A 21 -1.47 4.34 -1.66
N TYR A 22 -2.58 4.47 -0.94
CA TYR A 22 -2.76 5.48 0.09
C TYR A 22 -2.91 4.80 1.43
N ARG A 23 -2.18 5.26 2.43
CA ARG A 23 -2.30 4.79 3.80
C ARG A 23 -3.19 5.71 4.61
N HIS A 24 -4.13 5.13 5.34
CA HIS A 24 -5.01 5.84 6.28
C HIS A 24 -5.23 4.98 7.53
N GLY A 25 -4.76 5.46 8.68
CA GLY A 25 -4.67 4.68 9.91
C GLY A 25 -4.03 3.30 9.72
N ARG A 26 -4.79 2.24 10.04
CA ARG A 26 -4.34 0.83 9.92
C ARG A 26 -4.56 0.21 8.54
N GLY A 27 -5.33 0.87 7.67
CA GLY A 27 -5.67 0.37 6.34
C GLY A 27 -4.79 0.96 5.23
N LEU A 28 -4.84 0.34 4.06
CA LEU A 28 -4.30 0.89 2.83
C LEU A 28 -5.29 0.72 1.68
N VAL A 29 -5.33 1.70 0.79
CA VAL A 29 -6.10 1.66 -0.46
C VAL A 29 -5.12 1.42 -1.60
N LEU A 30 -5.09 0.20 -2.15
CA LEU A 30 -4.15 -0.20 -3.22
C LEU A 30 -4.68 0.22 -4.58
N LYS A 31 -4.18 1.34 -5.13
CA LYS A 31 -4.61 1.87 -6.44
C LYS A 31 -3.95 1.17 -7.62
N VAL A 32 -2.63 0.99 -7.58
CA VAL A 32 -1.85 0.31 -8.63
C VAL A 32 -1.04 -0.83 -8.01
N CYS A 33 -1.20 -2.03 -8.57
CA CYS A 33 -0.47 -3.21 -8.08
C CYS A 33 1.03 -3.11 -8.44
N PRO A 34 1.97 -3.29 -7.49
CA PRO A 34 3.40 -3.27 -7.76
C PRO A 34 3.91 -4.49 -8.54
N LEU A 35 3.11 -5.55 -8.65
CA LEU A 35 3.49 -6.78 -9.37
C LEU A 35 2.99 -6.79 -10.81
N CYS A 36 1.69 -6.56 -11.03
CA CYS A 36 1.09 -6.65 -12.37
C CYS A 36 0.78 -5.29 -13.00
N SER A 37 1.10 -4.18 -12.33
CA SER A 37 0.92 -2.79 -12.81
C SER A 37 -0.52 -2.38 -13.15
N GLN A 38 -1.50 -3.22 -12.83
CA GLN A 38 -2.92 -2.92 -13.08
C GLN A 38 -3.47 -1.95 -12.04
N TRP A 39 -4.37 -1.09 -12.51
CA TRP A 39 -5.24 -0.30 -11.64
C TRP A 39 -6.34 -1.17 -11.05
N ASN A 40 -6.54 -1.05 -9.74
CA ASN A 40 -7.62 -1.73 -9.05
C ASN A 40 -8.93 -0.96 -9.19
N ALA A 41 -10.02 -1.71 -9.36
CA ALA A 41 -11.37 -1.18 -9.12
C ALA A 41 -11.51 -0.74 -7.64
N PRO A 42 -12.30 0.29 -7.32
CA PRO A 42 -12.40 0.84 -5.96
C PRO A 42 -12.63 -0.21 -4.87
N LYS A 43 -13.57 -1.14 -5.08
CA LYS A 43 -13.91 -2.21 -4.13
C LYS A 43 -12.74 -3.16 -3.84
N ALA A 44 -11.84 -3.38 -4.79
CA ALA A 44 -10.62 -4.18 -4.56
C ALA A 44 -9.53 -3.34 -3.91
N ALA A 45 -9.38 -2.08 -4.34
CA ALA A 45 -8.41 -1.14 -3.79
C ALA A 45 -8.61 -0.95 -2.28
N ASP A 46 -9.85 -0.76 -1.82
CA ASP A 46 -10.18 -0.49 -0.42
C ASP A 46 -9.94 -1.70 0.51
N LYS A 47 -9.87 -2.91 -0.07
CA LYS A 47 -9.47 -4.13 0.66
C LYS A 47 -7.96 -4.27 0.81
N GLY A 48 -7.19 -3.38 0.18
CA GLY A 48 -5.74 -3.41 0.21
C GLY A 48 -5.12 -4.60 -0.51
N LEU A 49 -5.78 -5.18 -1.52
CA LEU A 49 -5.26 -6.29 -2.32
C LEU A 49 -5.49 -6.07 -3.82
N CYS A 50 -4.74 -6.76 -4.67
CA CYS A 50 -4.93 -6.69 -6.11
C CYS A 50 -6.09 -7.58 -6.56
N GLY A 51 -7.11 -7.00 -7.20
CA GLY A 51 -8.24 -7.75 -7.75
C GLY A 51 -7.91 -8.58 -8.99
N TRP A 52 -6.70 -8.43 -9.56
CA TRP A 52 -6.27 -9.11 -10.79
C TRP A 52 -5.38 -10.32 -10.54
N CYS A 53 -4.31 -10.13 -9.76
CA CYS A 53 -3.32 -11.18 -9.48
C CYS A 53 -3.33 -11.67 -8.03
N ALA A 54 -4.32 -11.23 -7.24
CA ALA A 54 -4.45 -11.56 -5.81
C ALA A 54 -3.26 -11.16 -4.93
N TYR A 55 -2.38 -10.26 -5.41
CA TYR A 55 -1.28 -9.72 -4.61
C TYR A 55 -1.79 -9.07 -3.31
N VAL A 56 -1.20 -9.46 -2.18
CA VAL A 56 -1.42 -8.87 -0.85
C VAL A 56 -0.14 -8.14 -0.43
N PRO A 57 -0.16 -6.82 -0.21
CA PRO A 57 1.01 -6.07 0.16
C PRO A 57 1.49 -6.35 1.58
N SER A 58 2.81 -6.38 1.77
CA SER A 58 3.45 -6.40 3.08
C SER A 58 3.79 -4.98 3.54
N LEU A 59 3.47 -4.65 4.79
CA LEU A 59 3.83 -3.35 5.37
C LEU A 59 5.35 -3.13 5.48
N LYS A 60 6.15 -4.21 5.42
CA LYS A 60 7.62 -4.12 5.45
C LYS A 60 8.21 -3.55 4.16
N ASP A 61 7.45 -3.60 3.06
CA ASP A 61 7.87 -3.11 1.76
C ASP A 61 7.39 -1.67 1.50
N VAL A 62 6.65 -1.07 2.44
CA VAL A 62 6.03 0.25 2.28
C VAL A 62 7.07 1.36 2.39
N GLU A 63 7.08 2.23 1.38
CA GLU A 63 7.91 3.43 1.31
C GLU A 63 7.03 4.65 0.97
N PRO A 64 7.34 5.87 1.46
CA PRO A 64 6.66 7.07 1.00
C PRO A 64 6.77 7.23 -0.52
N ALA A 65 5.70 7.65 -1.19
CA ALA A 65 5.83 8.07 -2.58
C ALA A 65 6.39 9.49 -2.63
N THR A 66 7.49 9.68 -3.36
CA THR A 66 8.02 10.99 -3.72
C THR A 66 7.14 11.72 -4.73
#